data_AF-A0A401PRZ7-F1
#
_entry.id   AF-A0A401PRZ7-F1
#
_cell.length_a   1.000
_cell.length_b   1.000
_cell.length_c   1.000
_cell.angle_alpha   90.00
_cell.angle_beta   90.00
_cell.angle_gamma   90.00
#
_symmetry.space_group_name_H-M   'P 1'
#
loop_
_entity.id
_entity.type
_entity.pdbx_description
1 polymer ?
#
loop_
_entity_poly.entity_id
_entity_poly.type
_entity_poly.pdbx_seq_one_letter_code
_entity_poly.pdbx_strand_id
1 'polypeptide(L)'
;METFPSVAANVLKEFRVLLQHSPSPIGNTRMLQLMAINMFAVHHSQLKDCGTENCRSVTQEHATALGLGIFGLLVERCIEQLKEAARGKYQCLYLWNVPFFWD
;
A
#
# COMPACT_ATOMS: atom_id res chain seq x y z
N MET A 1 -13.55 -17.23 3.09
CA MET A 1 -13.64 -15.96 2.33
C MET A 1 -14.65 -14.99 2.93
N GLU A 2 -15.74 -15.44 3.54
CA GLU A 2 -16.79 -14.54 4.06
C GLU A 2 -16.32 -13.55 5.14
N THR A 3 -15.28 -13.90 5.90
CA THR A 3 -14.63 -13.01 6.89
C THR A 3 -13.55 -12.11 6.28
N PHE A 4 -13.17 -12.32 5.02
CA PHE A 4 -12.09 -11.55 4.39
C PHE A 4 -12.37 -10.04 4.36
N PRO A 5 -13.60 -9.55 4.05
CA PRO A 5 -13.86 -8.11 4.03
C PRO A 5 -13.61 -7.42 5.37
N SER A 6 -13.98 -8.04 6.49
CA SER A 6 -13.75 -7.46 7.82
C SER A 6 -12.27 -7.48 8.20
N VAL A 7 -11.55 -8.55 7.87
CA VAL A 7 -10.10 -8.63 8.07
C VAL A 7 -9.36 -7.61 7.20
N ALA A 8 -9.74 -7.48 5.93
CA ALA A 8 -9.16 -6.50 5.00
C ALA A 8 -9.36 -5.07 5.50
N ALA A 9 -10.56 -4.74 6.00
CA ALA A 9 -10.84 -3.43 6.59
C ALA A 9 -9.93 -3.15 7.81
N ASN A 10 -9.74 -4.13 8.69
CA ASN A 10 -8.83 -4.01 9.83
C ASN A 10 -7.38 -3.83 9.39
N VAL A 11 -6.91 -4.60 8.40
CA VAL A 11 -5.56 -4.47 7.84
C VAL A 11 -5.33 -3.08 7.29
N LEU A 12 -6.27 -2.53 6.50
CA LEU A 12 -6.15 -1.17 5.95
C LEU A 12 -6.15 -0.11 7.05
N LYS A 13 -6.98 -0.29 8.09
CA LYS A 13 -7.03 0.62 9.24
C LYS A 13 -5.70 0.63 10.00
N GLU A 14 -5.15 -0.52 10.33
CA GLU A 14 -3.87 -0.64 11.03
C GLU A 14 -2.72 -0.14 10.18
N PHE A 15 -2.70 -0.50 8.88
CA PHE A 15 -1.69 -0.04 7.95
C PHE A 15 -1.65 1.48 7.82
N ARG A 16 -2.81 2.14 7.78
CA ARG A 16 -2.90 3.61 7.81
C ARG A 16 -2.26 4.20 9.06
N VAL A 17 -2.53 3.64 10.23
CA VAL A 17 -1.92 4.09 11.49
C VAL A 17 -0.41 3.92 11.44
N LEU A 18 0.08 2.76 10.99
CA LEU A 18 1.52 2.51 10.86
C LEU A 18 2.21 3.51 9.92
N LEU A 19 1.56 3.92 8.83
CA LEU A 19 2.09 4.92 7.88
C LEU A 19 2.19 6.34 8.45
N GLN A 20 1.42 6.67 9.49
CA GLN A 20 1.44 7.99 10.12
C GLN A 20 2.64 8.17 11.07
N HIS A 21 3.29 7.08 11.49
CA HIS A 21 4.48 7.16 12.33
C HIS A 21 5.72 7.58 11.52
N SER A 22 6.54 8.45 12.10
CA SER A 22 7.87 8.82 11.58
C SER A 22 8.94 8.59 12.65
N PRO A 23 9.90 7.67 12.44
CA PRO A 23 10.06 6.80 11.26
C PRO A 23 8.99 5.72 11.15
N SER A 24 8.72 5.23 9.93
CA SER A 24 7.72 4.17 9.71
C SER A 24 8.20 2.85 10.31
N PRO A 25 7.40 2.17 11.15
CA PRO A 25 7.76 0.89 11.76
C PRO A 25 7.83 -0.28 10.78
N ILE A 26 7.32 -0.11 9.55
CA ILE A 26 7.27 -1.17 8.54
C ILE A 26 8.62 -1.29 7.82
N GLY A 27 9.26 -0.17 7.49
CA GLY A 27 10.51 -0.14 6.72
C GLY A 27 10.36 -0.50 5.24
N ASN A 28 11.32 -0.10 4.41
CA ASN A 28 11.24 -0.18 2.95
C ASN A 28 11.22 -1.62 2.43
N THR A 29 12.05 -2.51 2.97
CA THR A 29 12.10 -3.92 2.57
C THR A 29 10.78 -4.64 2.84
N ARG A 30 10.17 -4.42 4.01
CA ARG A 30 8.88 -5.03 4.36
C ARG A 30 7.76 -4.50 3.46
N MET A 31 7.78 -3.20 3.11
CA MET A 31 6.83 -2.64 2.15
C MET A 31 6.90 -3.33 0.79
N LEU A 32 8.11 -3.50 0.25
CA LEU A 32 8.31 -4.22 -1.01
C LEU A 32 7.83 -5.67 -0.93
N GLN A 33 8.11 -6.36 0.17
CA GLN A 33 7.64 -7.71 0.41
C GLN A 33 6.10 -7.78 0.44
N LEU A 34 5.43 -6.84 1.11
CA LEU A 34 3.96 -6.79 1.16
C LEU A 34 3.36 -6.58 -0.23
N MET A 35 3.96 -5.71 -1.06
CA MET A 35 3.55 -5.51 -2.44
C MET A 35 3.76 -6.75 -3.30
N ALA A 36 4.92 -7.41 -3.17
CA ALA A 36 5.22 -8.64 -3.90
C ALA A 36 4.25 -9.78 -3.53
N ILE A 37 3.93 -9.94 -2.24
CA ILE A 37 2.94 -10.92 -1.77
C ILE A 37 1.56 -10.62 -2.35
N ASN A 38 1.15 -9.35 -2.36
CA ASN A 38 -0.14 -8.97 -2.94
C ASN A 38 -0.20 -9.27 -4.45
N MET A 39 0.83 -8.89 -5.21
CA MET A 39 0.92 -9.19 -6.65
C MET A 39 0.92 -10.70 -6.92
N PHE A 40 1.64 -11.48 -6.10
CA PHE A 40 1.64 -12.94 -6.17
C PHE A 40 0.25 -13.52 -5.93
N ALA A 41 -0.48 -13.03 -4.92
CA ALA A 41 -1.83 -13.48 -4.58
C ALA A 41 -2.84 -13.18 -5.70
N VAL A 42 -2.77 -11.98 -6.31
CA VAL A 42 -3.61 -11.62 -7.47
C VAL A 42 -3.34 -12.55 -8.65
N HIS A 43 -2.06 -12.79 -8.98
CA HIS A 43 -1.67 -13.64 -10.10
C HIS A 43 -2.11 -15.10 -9.90
N HIS A 44 -1.92 -15.66 -8.71
CA HIS A 44 -2.25 -17.06 -8.43
C HIS A 44 -3.75 -17.32 -8.20
N SER A 45 -4.55 -16.26 -8.09
CA SER A 45 -6.00 -16.36 -7.96
C SER A 45 -6.73 -16.32 -9.29
N GLN A 46 -6.02 -16.18 -10.41
CA GLN A 46 -6.62 -16.17 -11.74
C GLN A 46 -7.26 -17.52 -12.09
N LEU A 47 -8.37 -17.47 -12.81
CA LEU A 47 -9.04 -18.66 -13.34
C LEU A 47 -8.20 -19.19 -14.51
N LYS A 48 -7.64 -20.40 -14.37
CA LYS A 48 -6.74 -20.99 -15.37
C LYS A 48 -7.43 -21.40 -16.67
N ASP A 49 -8.75 -21.60 -16.64
CA ASP A 49 -9.52 -22.21 -17.73
C ASP A 49 -10.75 -21.39 -18.18
N CYS A 50 -10.84 -20.09 -17.84
CA CYS A 50 -11.92 -19.27 -18.40
C CYS A 50 -11.52 -18.80 -19.81
N GLY A 51 -12.13 -19.37 -20.85
CA GLY A 51 -11.96 -18.95 -22.24
C GLY A 51 -12.49 -17.55 -22.57
N THR A 52 -12.71 -16.70 -21.56
CA THR A 52 -13.22 -15.34 -21.68
C THR A 52 -12.33 -14.43 -20.83
N GLU A 53 -11.76 -13.41 -21.46
CA GLU A 53 -10.75 -12.49 -20.90
C GLU A 53 -11.18 -11.71 -19.63
N ASN A 54 -12.46 -11.79 -19.26
CA ASN A 54 -13.07 -11.02 -18.17
C ASN A 54 -13.51 -11.84 -16.96
N CYS A 55 -13.25 -13.15 -16.92
CA CYS A 55 -13.60 -13.93 -15.74
C CYS A 55 -12.58 -13.67 -14.63
N ARG A 56 -13.00 -13.02 -13.54
CA ARG A 56 -12.20 -12.90 -12.32
C ARG A 56 -12.78 -13.81 -11.25
N SER A 57 -11.91 -14.51 -10.52
CA SER A 57 -12.36 -15.21 -9.33
C SER A 57 -12.65 -14.21 -8.22
N VAL A 58 -13.57 -14.56 -7.31
CA VAL A 58 -13.84 -13.77 -6.09
C VAL A 58 -12.55 -13.54 -5.30
N THR A 59 -11.66 -14.54 -5.26
CA THR A 59 -10.34 -14.44 -4.62
C THR A 59 -9.45 -13.40 -5.29
N GLN A 60 -9.41 -13.37 -6.63
CA GLN A 60 -8.63 -12.40 -7.38
C GLN A 60 -9.16 -10.98 -7.16
N GLU A 61 -10.47 -10.80 -7.14
CA GLU A 61 -11.09 -9.50 -6.86
C GLU A 61 -10.76 -9.00 -5.45
N HIS A 62 -10.87 -9.87 -4.45
CA HIS A 62 -10.49 -9.56 -3.08
C HIS A 62 -9.01 -9.21 -2.91
N ALA A 63 -8.11 -10.00 -3.52
CA ALA A 63 -6.68 -9.72 -3.50
C ALA A 63 -6.34 -8.38 -4.19
N THR A 64 -7.00 -8.10 -5.32
CA THR A 64 -6.84 -6.85 -6.06
C THR A 64 -7.33 -5.66 -5.25
N ALA A 65 -8.52 -5.76 -4.65
CA ALA A 65 -9.11 -4.69 -3.83
C ALA A 65 -8.23 -4.36 -2.62
N LEU A 66 -7.73 -5.38 -1.90
CA LEU A 66 -6.82 -5.18 -0.78
C LEU A 66 -5.51 -4.51 -1.25
N GLY A 67 -4.93 -4.98 -2.36
CA GLY A 67 -3.70 -4.43 -2.93
C GLY A 67 -3.81 -2.95 -3.28
N LEU A 68 -4.89 -2.61 -3.99
CA LEU A 68 -5.21 -1.22 -4.34
C LEU A 68 -5.46 -0.36 -3.10
N GLY A 69 -6.09 -0.91 -2.06
CA GLY A 69 -6.28 -0.22 -0.78
C GLY A 69 -4.94 0.11 -0.10
N ILE A 70 -4.02 -0.85 -0.02
CA ILE A 70 -2.69 -0.65 0.56
C ILE A 70 -1.89 0.37 -0.27
N PHE A 71 -1.91 0.24 -1.60
CA PHE A 71 -1.24 1.18 -2.51
C PHE A 71 -1.82 2.60 -2.41
N GLY A 72 -3.15 2.74 -2.33
CA GLY A 72 -3.82 4.03 -2.16
C GLY A 72 -3.37 4.75 -0.88
N LEU A 73 -3.27 4.03 0.24
CA LEU A 73 -2.77 4.59 1.50
C LEU A 73 -1.30 5.04 1.41
N LEU A 74 -0.45 4.32 0.66
CA LEU A 74 0.92 4.75 0.40
C LEU A 74 0.95 6.05 -0.39
N VAL A 75 0.18 6.14 -1.48
CA VAL A 75 0.10 7.35 -2.31
C VAL A 75 -0.43 8.54 -1.51
N GLU A 76 -1.46 8.34 -0.67
CA GLU A 76 -1.96 9.37 0.25
C GLU A 76 -0.84 9.92 1.14
N ARG A 77 -0.06 9.04 1.79
CA ARG A 77 1.06 9.46 2.65
C ARG A 77 2.13 10.21 1.87
N CYS A 78 2.48 9.76 0.65
CA CYS A 78 3.42 10.47 -0.23
C CYS A 78 2.92 11.89 -0.57
N ILE A 79 1.63 12.04 -0.84
CA ILE A 79 1.02 13.34 -1.14
C ILE A 79 1.09 14.27 0.09
N GLU A 80 0.79 13.76 1.29
CA GLU A 80 0.90 14.53 2.54
C GLU A 80 2.34 15.01 2.76
N GLN A 81 3.30 14.11 2.60
CA GLN A 81 4.73 14.37 2.67
C GLN A 81 5.19 15.44 1.68
N LEU A 82 4.76 15.35 0.42
CA LEU A 82 5.05 16.36 -0.61
C LEU A 82 4.43 17.72 -0.27
N LYS A 83 3.21 17.74 0.27
CA LYS A 83 2.54 18.97 0.73
C LYS A 83 3.26 19.59 1.92
N GLU A 84 3.71 18.80 2.88
CA GLU A 84 4.53 19.24 4.02
C GLU A 84 5.86 19.83 3.54
N ALA A 85 6.56 19.15 2.64
CA ALA A 85 7.80 19.66 2.05
C ALA A 85 7.57 20.96 1.26
N ALA A 86 6.47 21.07 0.51
CA ALA A 86 6.11 22.30 -0.21
C ALA A 86 5.79 23.46 0.74
N ARG A 87 5.14 23.20 1.88
CA ARG A 87 4.88 24.19 2.94
C ARG A 87 6.15 24.58 3.69
N GLY A 88 7.07 23.63 3.90
CA GLY A 88 8.35 23.80 4.61
C GLY A 88 9.44 24.55 3.83
N LYS A 89 9.23 24.87 2.54
CA LYS A 89 10.17 25.64 1.71
C LYS A 89 10.44 27.08 2.20
N TYR A 90 9.73 27.58 3.21
CA TYR A 90 10.00 28.88 3.83
C TYR A 90 10.76 28.82 5.17
N GLN A 91 11.11 27.66 5.73
CA GLN A 91 11.73 27.66 7.08
C GLN A 91 12.84 26.65 7.38
N CYS A 92 13.16 25.67 6.54
CA CYS A 92 14.22 24.71 6.92
C CYS A 92 14.98 24.07 5.76
N LEU A 93 15.56 24.89 4.88
CA LEU A 93 16.54 24.46 3.87
C LEU A 93 17.90 23.99 4.46
N TYR A 94 18.03 23.88 5.79
CA TYR A 94 19.29 23.56 6.46
C TYR A 94 19.27 22.33 7.40
N LEU A 95 18.16 21.59 7.53
CA LEU A 95 18.08 20.49 8.51
C LEU A 95 17.56 19.15 8.00
N TRP A 96 17.17 19.03 6.73
CA TRP A 96 16.87 17.72 6.16
C TRP A 96 17.96 17.34 5.17
N ASN A 97 18.95 16.59 5.66
CA ASN A 97 19.38 15.40 4.93
C ASN A 97 18.08 14.65 4.61
N VAL A 98 17.73 14.59 3.33
CA VAL A 98 16.51 13.93 2.85
C VAL A 98 16.90 12.53 2.38
N PRO A 99 16.84 11.50 3.24
CA PRO A 99 16.61 10.14 2.79
C PRO A 99 15.08 9.94 2.75
N PHE A 100 14.36 10.78 1.99
CA PHE A 100 12.94 10.53 1.78
C PHE A 100 12.83 9.50 0.68
N PHE A 101 12.24 8.38 1.05
CA PHE A 101 11.65 7.35 0.21
C PHE A 101 12.47 6.08 -0.01
N TRP A 102 13.80 6.10 0.20
CA TRP A 102 14.66 4.92 -0.02
C TRP A 102 15.93 4.88 0.86
N ASP A 103 15.83 5.11 2.16
CA ASP A 103 16.77 4.48 3.11
C ASP A 103 15.98 3.77 4.22
#